data_AF-A0A416WNF0-F1
#
_entry.id   AF-A0A416WNF0-F1
#
_cell.length_a   1.000
_cell.length_b   1.000
_cell.length_c   1.000
_cell.angle_alpha   90.00
_cell.angle_beta   90.00
_cell.angle_gamma   90.00
#
_symmetry.space_group_name_H-M   'P 1'
#
loop_
_entity.id
_entity.type
_entity.pdbx_description
1 polymer ?
#
loop_
_entity_poly.entity_id
_entity_poly.type
_entity_poly.pdbx_seq_one_letter_code
_entity_poly.pdbx_strand_id
1 'polypeptide(L)'
;MKIIKVSTDLKIEECDFLKMNYQEQLKIVNNLIGNGCSSYEIVYPVRLYTELGMSNNPDIEPNKSVCMLVDEEGLSKGIDINIVGSYLYRTDLHGNPIAGNVVFAGLTRRDGVLQISALQDDIEKELMLKLTYLIISFNWLLNP
;
A
#
# COMPACT_ATOMS: atom_id res chain seq x y z
N MET A 1 1.33 -3.86 -15.76
CA MET A 1 0.35 -3.93 -14.66
C MET A 1 1.10 -4.27 -13.40
N LYS A 2 1.28 -3.29 -12.52
CA LYS A 2 2.13 -3.41 -11.34
C LYS A 2 1.37 -3.10 -10.06
N ILE A 3 1.98 -3.46 -8.95
CA ILE A 3 1.71 -2.95 -7.60
C ILE A 3 2.97 -2.27 -7.09
N ILE A 4 2.83 -1.45 -6.05
CA ILE A 4 3.93 -0.62 -5.55
C ILE A 4 4.23 -1.02 -4.12
N LYS A 5 5.48 -1.37 -3.82
CA LYS A 5 5.96 -1.59 -2.45
C LYS A 5 6.64 -0.32 -1.95
N VAL A 6 6.35 0.06 -0.70
CA VAL A 6 7.13 1.05 0.04
C VAL A 6 7.69 0.40 1.31
N SER A 7 9.01 0.36 1.43
CA SER A 7 9.70 -0.27 2.56
C SER A 7 9.86 0.67 3.76
N THR A 8 10.25 0.09 4.89
CA THR A 8 10.54 0.84 6.13
C THR A 8 11.75 1.76 6.01
N ASP A 9 12.68 1.46 5.10
CA ASP A 9 13.86 2.27 4.79
C ASP A 9 13.63 3.27 3.63
N LEU A 10 12.36 3.66 3.40
CA LEU A 10 11.97 4.68 2.42
C LEU A 10 12.33 4.35 0.97
N LYS A 11 12.43 3.07 0.61
CA LYS A 11 12.57 2.66 -0.79
C LYS A 11 11.21 2.35 -1.40
N ILE A 12 11.07 2.70 -2.67
CA ILE A 12 9.89 2.43 -3.48
C ILE A 12 10.27 1.47 -4.60
N GLU A 13 9.46 0.44 -4.81
CA GLU A 13 9.68 -0.57 -5.84
C GLU A 13 8.37 -0.87 -6.57
N GLU A 14 8.43 -0.91 -7.89
CA GLU A 14 7.34 -1.43 -8.72
C GLU A 14 7.50 -2.94 -8.86
N CYS A 15 6.41 -3.68 -8.73
CA CYS A 15 6.41 -5.13 -8.81
C CYS A 15 5.35 -5.60 -9.79
N ASP A 16 5.74 -6.49 -10.71
CA ASP A 16 4.80 -7.06 -11.67
C ASP A 16 3.71 -7.85 -10.96
N PHE A 17 2.46 -7.57 -11.33
CA PHE A 17 1.30 -8.22 -10.74
C PHE A 17 0.33 -8.65 -11.84
N LEU A 18 0.57 -9.86 -12.34
CA LEU A 18 -0.18 -10.43 -13.44
C LEU A 18 -1.51 -11.05 -12.95
N LYS A 19 -2.41 -11.32 -13.89
CA LYS A 19 -3.66 -12.02 -13.58
C LYS A 19 -3.33 -13.44 -13.12
N MET A 20 -3.63 -13.73 -11.86
CA MET A 20 -3.30 -14.99 -11.19
C MET A 20 -4.39 -15.35 -10.17
N ASN A 21 -4.35 -16.57 -9.65
CA ASN A 21 -5.34 -17.01 -8.67
C ASN A 21 -5.07 -16.41 -7.27
N TYR A 22 -6.06 -16.50 -6.38
CA TYR A 22 -5.97 -15.89 -5.04
C TYR A 22 -4.75 -16.36 -4.22
N GLN A 23 -4.39 -17.66 -4.27
CA GLN A 23 -3.26 -18.18 -3.51
C GLN A 23 -1.92 -17.63 -4.01
N GLU A 24 -1.79 -17.47 -5.33
CA GLU A 24 -0.62 -16.84 -5.95
C GLU A 24 -0.53 -15.36 -5.58
N GLN A 25 -1.65 -14.63 -5.61
CA GLN A 25 -1.71 -13.23 -5.17
C GLN A 25 -1.27 -13.11 -3.71
N LEU A 26 -1.83 -13.95 -2.83
CA LEU A 26 -1.51 -13.97 -1.42
C LEU A 26 0.00 -14.19 -1.20
N LYS A 27 0.58 -15.17 -1.89
CA LYS A 27 2.02 -15.46 -1.79
C LYS A 27 2.87 -14.27 -2.24
N ILE A 28 2.52 -13.63 -3.35
CA ILE A 28 3.27 -12.46 -3.85
C ILE A 28 3.19 -11.30 -2.87
N VAL A 29 1.98 -10.94 -2.43
CA VAL A 29 1.78 -9.82 -1.50
C VAL A 29 2.50 -10.08 -0.17
N ASN A 30 2.34 -11.28 0.41
CA ASN A 30 3.03 -11.65 1.65
C ASN A 30 4.56 -11.57 1.51
N ASN A 31 5.11 -12.01 0.37
CA ASN A 31 6.55 -11.91 0.12
C ASN A 31 7.02 -10.45 -0.02
N LEU A 32 6.19 -9.58 -0.63
CA LEU A 32 6.51 -8.15 -0.80
C LEU A 32 6.43 -7.38 0.52
N ILE A 33 5.41 -7.66 1.34
CA ILE A 33 5.33 -7.15 2.72
C ILE A 33 6.55 -7.63 3.52
N GLY A 34 6.93 -8.90 3.35
CA GLY A 34 8.14 -9.48 3.94
C GLY A 34 7.97 -9.75 5.44
N ASN A 35 9.08 -9.78 6.18
CA ASN A 35 9.09 -9.88 7.65
C ASN A 35 8.27 -11.04 8.25
N GLY A 36 8.17 -12.16 7.52
CA GLY A 36 7.39 -13.31 7.95
C GLY A 36 5.87 -13.12 7.84
N CYS A 37 5.40 -12.18 7.02
CA CYS A 37 3.99 -11.97 6.72
C CYS A 37 3.33 -13.26 6.21
N SER A 38 2.31 -13.72 6.94
CA SER A 38 1.51 -14.91 6.64
C SER A 38 0.09 -14.52 6.18
N SER A 39 -0.38 -13.36 6.60
CA SER A 39 -1.67 -12.77 6.28
C SER A 39 -1.51 -11.25 6.17
N TYR A 40 -2.21 -10.65 5.21
CA TYR A 40 -2.27 -9.21 5.05
C TYR A 40 -3.69 -8.71 5.27
N GLU A 41 -3.83 -7.49 5.74
CA GLU A 41 -5.10 -6.78 5.81
C GLU A 41 -5.17 -5.68 4.74
N ILE A 42 -6.39 -5.33 4.33
CA ILE A 42 -6.65 -4.16 3.48
C ILE A 42 -6.92 -2.97 4.40
N VAL A 43 -6.05 -1.96 4.30
CA VAL A 43 -6.20 -0.69 5.01
C VAL A 43 -6.60 0.41 4.03
N TYR A 44 -7.46 1.30 4.52
CA TYR A 44 -7.94 2.48 3.79
C TYR A 44 -7.37 3.76 4.41
N PRO A 45 -6.08 4.06 4.19
CA PRO A 45 -5.42 5.20 4.82
C PRO A 45 -6.01 6.52 4.34
N VAL A 46 -6.45 7.37 5.27
CA VAL A 46 -7.18 8.62 4.96
C VAL A 46 -6.38 9.54 4.02
N ARG A 47 -5.09 9.76 4.28
CA ARG A 47 -4.29 10.71 3.48
C ARG A 47 -3.93 10.18 2.09
N LEU A 48 -4.00 8.87 1.85
CA LEU A 48 -3.87 8.33 0.49
C LEU A 48 -4.98 8.91 -0.41
N TYR A 49 -6.16 9.13 0.14
CA TYR A 49 -7.30 9.65 -0.60
C TYR A 49 -7.39 11.17 -0.52
N THR A 50 -7.17 11.76 0.66
CA THR A 50 -7.34 13.21 0.84
C THR A 50 -6.14 14.04 0.42
N GLU A 51 -4.92 13.53 0.54
CA GLU A 51 -3.69 14.27 0.21
C GLU A 51 -3.03 13.76 -1.07
N LEU A 52 -2.99 12.44 -1.26
CA LEU A 52 -2.51 11.85 -2.51
C LEU A 52 -3.63 11.73 -3.55
N GLY A 53 -4.86 12.12 -3.25
CA GLY A 53 -5.95 12.23 -4.25
C GLY A 53 -6.34 10.93 -4.94
N MET A 54 -5.99 9.76 -4.37
CA MET A 54 -6.40 8.47 -4.93
C MET A 54 -7.88 8.19 -4.63
N SER A 55 -8.49 7.30 -5.40
CA SER A 55 -9.85 6.83 -5.15
C SER A 55 -9.86 5.60 -4.24
N ASN A 56 -10.92 5.40 -3.47
CA ASN A 56 -11.14 4.20 -2.65
C ASN A 56 -12.50 3.55 -2.92
N ASN A 57 -13.21 3.99 -3.96
CA ASN A 57 -14.57 3.57 -4.25
C ASN A 57 -14.61 2.68 -5.51
N PRO A 58 -14.43 1.36 -5.37
CA PRO A 58 -14.41 0.44 -6.50
C PRO A 58 -15.78 0.26 -7.16
N ASP A 59 -16.87 0.75 -6.54
CA ASP A 59 -18.21 0.65 -7.11
C ASP A 59 -18.49 1.79 -8.09
N ILE A 60 -17.90 2.97 -7.86
CA ILE A 60 -17.98 4.13 -8.76
C ILE A 60 -16.83 4.12 -9.77
N GLU A 61 -15.62 3.77 -9.31
CA GLU A 61 -14.40 3.80 -10.11
C GLU A 61 -13.63 2.47 -10.00
N PRO A 62 -14.17 1.38 -10.59
CA PRO A 62 -13.70 0.00 -10.38
C PRO A 62 -12.25 -0.26 -10.75
N ASN A 63 -11.62 0.60 -11.56
CA ASN A 63 -10.22 0.43 -11.94
C ASN A 63 -9.32 1.60 -11.52
N LYS A 64 -9.84 2.57 -10.76
CA LYS A 64 -9.04 3.69 -10.24
C LYS A 64 -8.84 3.64 -8.74
N SER A 65 -9.55 2.74 -8.08
CA SER A 65 -9.48 2.61 -6.64
C SER A 65 -8.17 1.95 -6.21
N VAL A 66 -7.58 2.49 -5.14
CA VAL A 66 -6.31 2.06 -4.56
C VAL A 66 -6.53 1.69 -3.10
N CYS A 67 -5.88 0.62 -2.67
CA CYS A 67 -5.78 0.26 -1.25
C CYS A 67 -4.33 0.09 -0.82
N MET A 68 -4.12 0.08 0.49
CA MET A 68 -2.83 -0.22 1.11
C MET A 68 -2.94 -1.57 1.82
N LEU A 69 -2.02 -2.47 1.54
CA LEU A 69 -1.93 -3.80 2.14
C LEU A 69 -0.78 -3.78 3.16
N VAL A 70 -1.04 -4.29 4.35
CA VAL A 70 -0.08 -4.33 5.46
C VAL A 70 -0.11 -5.69 6.14
N ASP A 71 0.96 -6.04 6.87
CA ASP A 71 0.98 -7.24 7.72
C ASP A 71 -0.01 -7.05 8.88
N GLU A 72 -1.03 -7.93 8.97
CA GLU A 72 -2.06 -7.88 10.02
C GLU A 72 -1.42 -7.99 11.43
N GLU A 73 -0.29 -8.68 11.53
CA GLU A 73 0.43 -8.91 12.78
C GLU A 73 1.71 -8.07 12.87
N GLY A 74 1.92 -7.08 11.99
CA GLY A 74 3.18 -6.35 11.91
C GLY A 74 3.61 -5.74 13.25
N LEU A 75 2.68 -5.13 13.99
CA LEU A 75 2.99 -4.51 15.29
C LEU A 75 3.34 -5.55 16.37
N SER A 76 2.65 -6.69 16.40
CA SER A 76 2.92 -7.73 17.41
C SER A 76 4.25 -8.43 17.19
N LYS A 77 4.74 -8.45 15.94
CA LYS A 77 6.06 -8.98 15.56
C LYS A 77 7.22 -8.06 15.96
N GLY A 78 6.96 -6.80 16.33
CA GLY A 78 7.99 -5.84 16.73
C GLY A 78 8.93 -5.44 15.59
N ILE A 79 8.44 -5.44 14.35
CA ILE A 79 9.20 -5.05 13.15
C ILE A 79 9.19 -3.53 12.97
N ASP A 80 10.09 -3.03 12.13
CA ASP A 80 10.28 -1.59 11.93
C ASP A 80 9.00 -0.88 11.45
N ILE A 81 8.83 0.37 11.90
CA ILE A 81 7.71 1.22 11.52
C ILE A 81 7.88 1.74 10.10
N ASN A 82 6.80 1.66 9.31
CA ASN A 82 6.72 2.31 8.02
C ASN A 82 6.22 3.74 8.19
N ILE A 83 7.12 4.73 8.11
CA ILE A 83 6.74 6.12 8.32
C ILE A 83 5.77 6.64 7.24
N VAL A 84 5.93 6.19 5.98
CA VAL A 84 5.03 6.56 4.88
C VAL A 84 3.65 5.95 5.12
N GLY A 85 3.57 4.64 5.38
CA GLY A 85 2.32 3.97 5.70
C GLY A 85 1.63 4.56 6.93
N SER A 86 2.38 4.82 8.00
CA SER A 86 1.89 5.42 9.24
C SER A 86 1.37 6.84 9.05
N TYR A 87 2.08 7.66 8.25
CA TYR A 87 1.63 8.98 7.87
C TYR A 87 0.31 8.90 7.11
N LEU A 88 0.26 8.07 6.07
CA LEU A 88 -0.94 7.94 5.24
C LEU A 88 -2.15 7.48 6.07
N TYR A 89 -1.91 6.58 7.02
CA TYR A 89 -2.91 6.04 7.94
C TYR A 89 -3.41 7.06 8.99
N ARG A 90 -2.68 8.16 9.23
CA ARG A 90 -2.91 9.18 10.28
C ARG A 90 -2.61 8.67 11.70
N THR A 91 -1.50 7.95 11.81
CA THR A 91 -0.97 7.48 13.11
C THR A 91 -0.80 8.61 14.12
N ASP A 92 -0.47 9.82 13.66
CA ASP A 92 -0.36 11.03 14.47
C ASP A 92 -1.65 11.40 15.24
N LEU A 93 -2.79 10.82 14.87
CA LEU A 93 -4.09 11.13 15.50
C LEU A 93 -4.67 10.00 16.32
N HIS A 94 -4.44 8.74 15.93
CA HIS A 94 -4.98 7.58 16.65
C HIS A 94 -3.90 6.73 17.34
N GLY A 95 -2.61 7.03 17.13
CA GLY A 95 -1.49 6.46 17.88
C GLY A 95 -1.08 5.03 17.52
N ASN A 96 -1.65 4.42 16.48
CA ASN A 96 -1.38 3.03 16.09
C ASN A 96 -0.59 2.98 14.77
N PRO A 97 0.75 2.83 14.82
CA PRO A 97 1.57 2.90 13.61
C PRO A 97 1.36 1.69 12.69
N ILE A 98 1.78 1.85 11.43
CA ILE A 98 1.91 0.73 10.48
C ILE A 98 3.34 0.20 10.56
N ALA A 99 3.48 -1.11 10.76
CA ALA A 99 4.76 -1.78 10.84
C ALA A 99 4.99 -2.70 9.62
N GLY A 100 6.25 -2.78 9.16
CA GLY A 100 6.65 -3.56 8.00
C GLY A 100 6.50 -2.83 6.66
N ASN A 101 6.87 -3.50 5.56
CA ASN A 101 6.67 -2.89 4.24
C ASN A 101 5.16 -2.81 3.94
N VAL A 102 4.75 -1.78 3.21
CA VAL A 102 3.38 -1.64 2.73
C VAL A 102 3.33 -1.86 1.22
N VAL A 103 2.21 -2.38 0.73
CA VAL A 103 1.98 -2.60 -0.70
C VAL A 103 0.73 -1.85 -1.14
N PHE A 104 0.85 -1.01 -2.16
CA PHE A 104 -0.29 -0.35 -2.79
C PHE A 104 -0.74 -1.14 -4.01
N ALA A 105 -2.03 -1.48 -4.03
CA ALA A 105 -2.65 -2.28 -5.07
C ALA A 105 -3.94 -1.65 -5.57
N GLY A 106 -4.34 -1.99 -6.79
CA GLY A 106 -5.65 -1.67 -7.31
C GLY A 106 -6.73 -2.41 -6.53
N LEU A 107 -7.91 -1.82 -6.47
CA LEU A 107 -9.05 -2.38 -5.76
C LEU A 107 -10.25 -2.43 -6.70
N THR A 108 -10.84 -3.61 -6.86
CA THR A 108 -11.99 -3.83 -7.76
C THR A 108 -13.09 -4.59 -7.01
N ARG A 109 -14.35 -4.42 -7.41
CA ARG A 109 -15.44 -5.30 -6.98
C ARG A 109 -15.88 -6.18 -8.15
N ARG A 110 -15.88 -7.50 -7.95
CA ARG A 110 -16.37 -8.49 -8.92
C ARG A 110 -17.34 -9.43 -8.23
N ASP A 111 -18.51 -9.58 -8.81
CA ASP A 111 -19.57 -10.46 -8.28
C ASP A 111 -19.91 -10.16 -6.81
N GLY A 112 -19.92 -8.88 -6.44
CA GLY A 112 -20.18 -8.43 -5.06
C GLY A 112 -19.00 -8.59 -4.11
N VAL A 113 -17.90 -9.22 -4.52
CA VAL A 113 -16.71 -9.47 -3.68
C VAL A 113 -15.62 -8.46 -4.01
N LEU A 114 -15.01 -7.91 -2.95
CA LEU A 114 -13.87 -7.03 -3.06
C LEU A 114 -12.60 -7.84 -3.39
N GLN A 115 -11.85 -7.42 -4.40
CA GLN A 115 -10.66 -8.12 -4.86
C GLN A 115 -9.55 -7.12 -5.15
N ILE A 116 -8.32 -7.45 -4.73
CA ILE A 116 -7.14 -6.71 -5.14
C ILE A 116 -6.82 -6.99 -6.62
N SER A 117 -6.23 -6.01 -7.27
CA SER A 117 -5.75 -6.09 -8.65
C SER A 117 -4.44 -5.32 -8.79
N ALA A 118 -3.81 -5.42 -9.96
CA ALA A 118 -2.80 -4.46 -10.32
C ALA A 118 -3.40 -3.05 -10.48
N LEU A 119 -2.55 -2.05 -10.37
CA LEU A 119 -2.87 -0.65 -10.68
C LEU A 119 -3.04 -0.49 -12.20
N GLN A 120 -3.94 0.41 -12.60
CA GLN A 120 -3.97 0.91 -13.98
C GLN A 120 -2.77 1.81 -14.25
N ASP A 121 -2.28 1.83 -15.48
CA ASP A 121 -1.03 2.50 -15.84
C ASP A 121 -1.01 4.01 -15.52
N ASP A 122 -2.14 4.71 -15.65
CA ASP A 122 -2.26 6.13 -15.30
C ASP A 122 -2.24 6.34 -13.78
N ILE A 123 -3.00 5.53 -13.04
CA ILE A 123 -3.05 5.54 -11.58
C ILE A 123 -1.71 5.14 -10.96
N GLU A 124 -1.05 4.13 -11.53
CA GLU A 124 0.29 3.67 -11.15
C GLU A 124 1.29 4.83 -11.23
N LYS A 125 1.35 5.52 -12.38
CA LYS A 125 2.27 6.66 -12.58
C LYS A 125 1.97 7.81 -11.64
N GLU A 126 0.70 8.14 -11.45
CA GLU A 126 0.30 9.23 -10.54
C GLU A 126 0.67 8.91 -9.09
N LEU A 127 0.37 7.70 -8.63
CA LEU A 127 0.69 7.25 -7.28
C LEU A 127 2.20 7.16 -7.06
N MET A 128 2.95 6.61 -8.02
CA MET A 128 4.41 6.55 -7.98
C MET A 128 5.02 7.94 -7.80
N LEU A 129 4.57 8.92 -8.59
CA LEU A 129 5.06 10.30 -8.50
C LEU A 129 4.80 10.90 -7.12
N LYS A 130 3.58 10.75 -6.61
CA LYS A 130 3.14 11.29 -5.32
C LYS A 130 3.87 10.63 -4.14
N LEU A 131 4.01 9.31 -4.15
CA LEU A 131 4.79 8.58 -3.15
C LEU A 131 6.27 8.98 -3.20
N THR A 132 6.85 9.17 -4.39
CA THR A 132 8.24 9.60 -4.54
C THR A 132 8.47 10.97 -3.90
N TYR A 133 7.61 11.95 -4.15
CA TYR A 133 7.70 13.26 -3.49
C TYR A 133 7.58 13.17 -1.97
N LEU A 134 6.67 12.34 -1.48
CA LEU A 134 6.49 12.11 -0.05
C LEU A 134 7.74 11.48 0.58
N ILE A 135 8.31 10.46 -0.07
CA ILE A 135 9.55 9.79 0.35
C ILE A 135 10.74 10.75 0.37
N ILE A 136 10.90 11.59 -0.66
CA ILE A 136 11.97 12.61 -0.70
C ILE A 136 11.81 13.57 0.48
N SER A 137 10.58 14.00 0.75
CA SER A 137 10.28 14.91 1.87
C SER A 137 10.66 14.29 3.22
N PHE A 138 10.33 13.01 3.44
CA PHE A 138 10.73 12.29 4.65
C PHE A 138 12.26 12.09 4.74
N ASN A 139 12.92 11.73 3.64
CA ASN A 139 14.37 11.59 3.63
C ASN A 139 15.08 12.89 4.04
N TRP A 140 14.60 14.04 3.56
CA TRP A 140 15.14 15.35 3.91
C TRP A 140 14.89 15.71 5.38
N LEU A 141 13.73 15.34 5.94
CA LEU A 141 13.42 15.58 7.35
C LEU A 141 14.23 14.68 8.31
N LEU A 142 14.51 13.44 7.91
CA LEU A 142 15.21 12.46 8.74
C LEU A 142 16.75 12.55 8.62
N ASN A 143 17.25 13.08 7.50
CA ASN A 143 18.68 13.24 7.23
C ASN A 143 18.96 14.69 6.74
N PRO A 144 18.89 15.69 7.63
CA PRO A 144 19.03 17.10 7.27
C PRO A 144 20.44 17.51 6.88
#